data_AF-A0A3G9JHG2-F1
#
_entry.id   AF-A0A3G9JHG2-F1
#
_cell.length_a   1.000
_cell.length_b   1.000
_cell.length_c   1.000
_cell.angle_alpha   90.00
_cell.angle_beta   90.00
_cell.angle_gamma   90.00
#
_symmetry.space_group_name_H-M   'P 1'
#
loop_
_entity.id
_entity.type
_entity.pdbx_description
1 polymer ?
#
loop_
_entity_poly.entity_id
_entity_poly.type
_entity_poly.pdbx_seq_one_letter_code
_entity_poly.pdbx_strand_id
1 'polypeptide(L)'
;MKYCPECGAALKDKAIYCTNCGAKLDPQKVVRKAPEKTVVQTKPKPKQTFTFNDEETTVIRPMSAPKRQEEKVSEPLPIEEKHHSLFGFIIVALFISFIVAGGSAFLIPYITTSHHAAVEKQKQETEAKALDDYILATSSSVELTTDDLAGLSQKQLHYAKNEIYARNGYIFSNSDLSSYFKKKDWYNQRIKQSDATTNQETVYNRMSKIEKSNIAFIIKYGKSKGWKV
;
A
#
# COMPACT_ATOMS: atom_id res chain seq x y z
N MET A 1 21.99 -16.11 25.74
CA MET A 1 21.54 -15.41 24.52
C MET A 1 21.53 -13.92 24.80
N LYS A 2 22.00 -13.09 23.86
CA LYS A 2 22.03 -11.62 24.00
C LYS A 2 20.77 -11.05 23.35
N TYR A 3 20.28 -9.91 23.83
CA TYR A 3 19.09 -9.25 23.30
C TYR A 3 19.37 -7.77 23.03
N CYS A 4 18.72 -7.23 22.00
CA CYS A 4 18.88 -5.83 21.63
C CYS A 4 18.25 -4.91 22.69
N PRO A 5 18.96 -3.90 23.21
CA PRO A 5 18.41 -2.98 24.21
C PRO A 5 17.30 -2.07 23.65
N GLU A 6 17.28 -1.85 22.34
CA GLU A 6 16.31 -0.96 21.69
C GLU A 6 15.01 -1.66 21.29
N CYS A 7 15.04 -2.97 21.03
CA CYS A 7 13.85 -3.68 20.50
C CYS A 7 13.58 -5.06 21.11
N GLY A 8 14.46 -5.58 21.97
CA GLY A 8 14.30 -6.88 22.63
C GLY A 8 14.55 -8.11 21.75
N ALA A 9 14.90 -7.94 20.46
CA ALA A 9 15.16 -9.08 19.57
C ALA A 9 16.42 -9.86 20.00
N ALA A 10 16.38 -11.18 19.83
CA ALA A 10 17.53 -12.04 20.07
C ALA A 10 18.67 -11.68 19.10
N LEU A 11 19.88 -11.56 19.63
CA LEU A 11 21.08 -11.20 18.90
C LEU A 11 22.01 -12.40 18.78
N LYS A 12 22.60 -12.55 17.60
CA LYS A 12 23.70 -13.48 17.34
C LYS A 12 24.96 -13.01 18.07
N ASP A 13 25.84 -13.94 18.42
CA ASP A 13 27.10 -13.61 19.09
C ASP A 13 27.97 -12.71 18.20
N LYS A 14 28.47 -11.61 18.79
CA LYS A 14 29.29 -10.56 18.15
C LYS A 14 28.56 -9.69 17.10
N ALA A 15 27.23 -9.62 17.11
CA ALA A 15 26.50 -8.68 16.26
C ALA A 15 26.89 -7.21 16.57
N ILE A 16 27.33 -6.47 15.54
CA ILE A 16 27.69 -5.03 15.61
C ILE A 16 26.44 -4.16 15.45
N TYR A 17 25.38 -4.71 14.87
CA TYR A 17 24.09 -4.05 14.67
C TYR A 17 22.95 -5.04 14.86
N CYS A 18 21.79 -4.57 15.29
CA CYS A 18 20.59 -5.38 15.37
C CYS A 18 19.98 -5.55 13.97
N THR A 19 19.81 -6.79 13.52
CA THR A 19 19.18 -7.11 12.23
C THR A 19 17.66 -6.90 12.22
N ASN A 20 17.06 -6.57 13.37
CA ASN A 20 15.62 -6.33 13.49
C ASN A 20 15.29 -4.82 13.53
N CYS A 21 16.00 -4.02 14.34
CA CYS A 21 15.73 -2.58 14.46
C CYS A 21 16.83 -1.66 13.90
N GLY A 22 17.96 -2.20 13.43
CA GLY A 22 19.07 -1.42 12.87
C GLY A 22 19.94 -0.69 13.90
N ALA A 23 19.63 -0.78 15.20
CA ALA A 23 20.43 -0.14 16.24
C ALA A 23 21.87 -0.67 16.26
N LYS A 24 22.84 0.24 16.29
CA LYS A 24 24.27 -0.10 16.45
C LYS A 24 24.49 -0.60 17.88
N LEU A 25 25.09 -1.78 18.00
CA LEU A 25 25.37 -2.43 19.27
C LEU A 25 26.80 -2.12 19.67
N ASP A 26 26.98 -1.49 20.82
CA ASP A 26 28.29 -1.30 21.43
C ASP A 26 28.72 -2.62 22.12
N PRO A 27 29.79 -3.30 21.67
CA PRO A 27 30.28 -4.54 22.26
C PRO A 27 30.60 -4.42 23.76
N GLN A 28 30.85 -3.20 24.27
CA GLN A 28 31.23 -2.94 25.65
C GLN A 28 30.03 -2.67 26.59
N LYS A 29 28.80 -2.49 26.07
CA LYS A 29 27.57 -2.29 26.88
C LYS A 29 26.61 -3.48 26.91
N VAL A 30 27.02 -4.65 26.42
CA VAL A 30 26.15 -5.83 26.40
C VAL A 30 26.12 -6.50 27.78
N VAL A 31 25.14 -6.09 28.60
CA VAL A 31 24.86 -6.65 29.93
C VAL A 31 24.64 -8.17 29.81
N ARG A 32 25.50 -8.95 30.44
CA ARG A 32 25.25 -10.36 30.75
C ARG A 32 24.44 -10.40 32.04
N LYS A 33 23.19 -10.84 32.02
CA LYS A 33 22.57 -11.41 33.24
C LYS A 33 22.83 -12.91 33.23
N ALA A 34 23.65 -13.37 34.17
CA ALA A 34 23.77 -14.78 34.52
C ALA A 34 22.52 -15.21 35.30
N PRO A 35 22.06 -16.46 35.17
CA PRO A 35 20.97 -16.98 35.97
C PRO A 35 21.45 -17.25 37.40
N GLU A 36 20.75 -16.71 38.39
CA GLU A 36 20.89 -17.09 39.78
C GLU A 36 20.42 -18.53 39.97
N LYS A 37 21.33 -19.38 40.45
CA LYS A 37 21.05 -20.74 40.87
C LYS A 37 20.52 -20.68 42.31
N THR A 38 19.27 -21.08 42.51
CA THR A 38 18.87 -21.67 43.79
C THR A 38 18.56 -23.14 43.53
N VAL A 39 19.49 -23.99 43.98
CA VAL A 39 19.35 -25.45 44.01
C VAL A 39 18.67 -25.80 45.33
N VAL A 40 17.49 -26.40 45.30
CA VAL A 40 17.07 -27.38 46.32
C VAL A 40 16.42 -28.56 45.59
N GLN A 41 16.96 -29.74 45.90
CA GLN A 41 16.68 -31.03 45.29
C GLN A 41 15.44 -31.66 45.92
N THR A 42 14.58 -32.29 45.10
CA THR A 42 13.90 -33.54 45.43
C THR A 42 13.72 -34.40 44.16
N LYS A 43 13.68 -35.72 44.37
CA LYS A 43 14.03 -36.86 43.50
C LYS A 43 12.79 -37.41 42.70
N PRO A 44 12.86 -38.49 41.88
CA PRO A 44 12.55 -38.41 40.43
C PRO A 44 11.41 -39.31 39.88
N LYS A 45 11.05 -39.04 38.59
CA LYS A 45 10.51 -39.95 37.52
C LYS A 45 8.97 -40.27 37.61
N PRO A 46 8.19 -40.39 36.50
CA PRO A 46 8.60 -41.00 35.23
C PRO A 46 8.32 -40.34 33.88
N LYS A 47 9.16 -40.80 32.94
CA LYS A 47 9.09 -40.72 31.48
C LYS A 47 7.66 -40.86 30.97
N GLN A 48 7.26 -39.92 30.11
CA GLN A 48 6.41 -40.26 28.97
C GLN A 48 7.13 -39.91 27.69
N THR A 49 7.68 -40.96 27.11
CA THR A 49 7.96 -41.11 25.70
C THR A 49 6.64 -40.87 24.95
N PHE A 50 6.55 -39.82 24.14
CA PHE A 50 5.54 -39.77 23.09
C PHE A 50 6.14 -40.42 21.85
N THR A 51 5.64 -41.62 21.59
CA THR A 51 5.85 -42.39 20.37
C THR A 51 5.24 -41.64 19.20
N PHE A 52 6.01 -41.50 18.13
CA PHE A 52 5.47 -41.24 16.80
C PHE A 52 4.64 -42.48 16.42
N ASN A 53 3.33 -42.30 16.25
CA ASN A 53 2.50 -43.26 15.56
C ASN A 53 2.31 -42.72 14.14
N ASP A 54 3.02 -43.36 13.21
CA ASP A 54 2.58 -43.48 11.83
C ASP A 54 1.28 -44.28 11.82
N GLU A 55 0.41 -44.03 10.83
CA GLU A 55 -0.88 -44.69 10.60
C GLU A 55 -2.10 -43.99 11.22
N GLU A 56 -2.48 -42.85 10.62
CA GLU A 56 -3.89 -42.72 10.20
C GLU A 56 -3.95 -41.97 8.86
N THR A 57 -4.14 -42.80 7.83
CA THR A 57 -4.40 -42.46 6.44
C THR A 57 -5.62 -41.56 6.32
N THR A 58 -5.41 -40.24 6.34
CA THR A 58 -6.37 -39.28 5.80
C THR A 58 -5.89 -38.85 4.42
N VAL A 59 -6.40 -39.58 3.44
CA VAL A 59 -6.51 -39.28 2.01
C VAL A 59 -6.09 -37.86 1.65
N ILE A 60 -4.89 -37.73 1.10
CA ILE A 60 -4.50 -36.60 0.28
C ILE A 60 -5.47 -36.60 -0.91
N ARG A 61 -6.53 -35.78 -0.84
CA ARG A 61 -7.25 -35.39 -2.05
C ARG A 61 -6.27 -34.56 -2.86
N PRO A 62 -5.91 -34.94 -4.09
CA PRO A 62 -5.19 -34.04 -4.97
C PRO A 62 -6.05 -32.80 -5.13
N MET A 63 -5.54 -31.64 -4.70
CA MET A 63 -6.08 -30.37 -5.18
C MET A 63 -5.87 -30.40 -6.68
N SER A 64 -6.96 -30.67 -7.39
CA SER A 64 -7.06 -30.56 -8.83
C SER A 64 -6.56 -29.17 -9.18
N ALA A 65 -5.57 -29.12 -10.08
CA ALA A 65 -5.19 -27.89 -10.75
C ALA A 65 -6.48 -27.17 -11.17
N PRO A 66 -6.60 -25.84 -10.97
CA PRO A 66 -7.75 -25.12 -11.49
C PRO A 66 -7.77 -25.42 -12.99
N LYS A 67 -8.80 -26.14 -13.41
CA LYS A 67 -9.08 -26.43 -14.80
C LYS A 67 -9.10 -25.06 -15.45
N ARG A 68 -8.10 -24.79 -16.30
CA ARG A 68 -8.16 -23.73 -17.30
C ARG A 68 -9.45 -24.03 -18.06
N GLN A 69 -10.54 -23.38 -17.65
CA GLN A 69 -11.67 -23.27 -18.53
C GLN A 69 -11.11 -22.51 -19.72
N GLU A 70 -11.09 -23.18 -20.87
CA GLU A 70 -11.15 -22.48 -22.13
C GLU A 70 -12.38 -21.58 -22.01
N GLU A 71 -12.14 -20.33 -21.61
CA GLU A 71 -13.08 -19.27 -21.88
C GLU A 71 -13.13 -19.21 -23.40
N LYS A 72 -14.16 -19.88 -23.92
CA LYS A 72 -14.64 -19.76 -25.28
C LYS A 72 -14.59 -18.27 -25.57
N VAL A 73 -13.64 -17.88 -26.41
CA VAL A 73 -13.60 -16.55 -27.02
C VAL A 73 -14.98 -16.37 -27.61
N SER A 74 -15.81 -15.63 -26.89
CA SER A 74 -17.10 -15.22 -27.40
C SER A 74 -16.76 -14.35 -28.61
N GLU A 75 -17.35 -14.77 -29.72
CA GLU A 75 -17.44 -14.04 -30.97
C GLU A 75 -17.49 -12.53 -30.69
N PRO A 76 -16.65 -11.72 -31.37
CA PRO A 76 -16.64 -10.28 -31.15
C PRO A 76 -18.07 -9.77 -31.28
N LEU A 77 -18.53 -9.08 -30.25
CA LEU A 77 -19.82 -8.40 -30.26
C LEU A 77 -19.95 -7.64 -31.58
N PRO A 78 -21.10 -7.72 -32.29
CA PRO A 78 -21.30 -6.95 -33.48
C PRO A 78 -21.00 -5.50 -33.13
N ILE A 79 -20.08 -4.90 -33.88
CA ILE A 79 -19.86 -3.47 -33.84
C ILE A 79 -21.22 -2.89 -34.22
N GLU A 80 -21.95 -2.41 -33.22
CA GLU A 80 -23.16 -1.64 -33.38
C GLU A 80 -22.68 -0.36 -34.08
N GLU A 81 -22.61 -0.41 -35.41
CA GLU A 81 -22.49 0.78 -36.21
C GLU A 81 -23.69 1.61 -35.83
N LYS A 82 -23.44 2.69 -35.09
CA LYS A 82 -24.45 3.69 -34.77
C LYS A 82 -25.00 4.14 -36.10
N HIS A 83 -26.12 3.54 -36.50
CA HIS A 83 -26.89 3.99 -37.62
C HIS A 83 -27.28 5.41 -37.25
N HIS A 84 -26.60 6.37 -37.87
CA HIS A 84 -26.93 7.77 -37.76
C HIS A 84 -28.41 7.86 -38.07
N SER A 85 -29.19 8.03 -37.01
CA SER A 85 -30.61 8.26 -37.11
C SER A 85 -30.79 9.35 -38.14
N LEU A 86 -31.65 9.13 -39.13
CA LEU A 86 -31.98 10.12 -40.16
C LEU A 86 -32.35 11.48 -39.52
N PHE A 87 -32.78 11.46 -38.24
CA PHE A 87 -32.98 12.65 -37.40
C PHE A 87 -31.72 13.47 -37.11
N GLY A 88 -30.53 12.88 -37.08
CA GLY A 88 -29.26 13.61 -36.95
C GLY A 88 -28.99 14.51 -38.15
N PHE A 89 -29.32 14.07 -39.36
CA PHE A 89 -29.22 14.91 -40.56
C PHE A 89 -30.28 16.02 -40.58
N ILE A 90 -31.48 15.77 -40.04
CA ILE A 90 -32.52 16.79 -39.90
C ILE A 90 -32.07 17.86 -38.88
N ILE A 91 -31.52 17.46 -37.73
CA ILE A 91 -31.01 18.40 -36.73
C ILE A 91 -29.82 19.19 -37.29
N VAL A 92 -28.89 18.56 -38.00
CA VAL A 92 -27.76 19.24 -38.65
C VAL A 92 -28.22 20.18 -39.76
N ALA A 93 -29.20 19.80 -40.59
CA ALA A 93 -29.77 20.67 -41.63
C ALA A 93 -30.53 21.87 -41.04
N LEU A 94 -31.27 21.67 -39.94
CA LEU A 94 -31.94 22.74 -39.22
C LEU A 94 -30.94 23.71 -38.57
N PHE A 95 -29.87 23.20 -37.96
CA PHE A 95 -28.77 24.03 -37.44
C PHE A 95 -28.06 24.81 -38.54
N ILE A 96 -27.77 24.20 -39.69
CA ILE A 96 -27.16 24.87 -40.84
C ILE A 96 -28.09 25.95 -41.41
N SER A 97 -29.40 25.68 -41.50
CA SER A 97 -30.38 26.68 -41.95
C SER A 97 -30.49 27.88 -41.00
N PHE A 98 -30.35 27.67 -39.69
CA PHE A 98 -30.30 28.75 -38.69
C PHE A 98 -29.02 29.58 -38.76
N ILE A 99 -27.89 28.98 -39.18
CA ILE A 99 -26.63 29.69 -39.41
C ILE A 99 -26.70 30.56 -40.67
N VAL A 100 -27.32 30.07 -41.75
CA VAL A 100 -27.50 30.82 -43.01
C VAL A 100 -28.51 31.97 -42.88
N ALA A 101 -29.51 31.82 -42.00
CA ALA A 101 -30.48 32.89 -41.69
C ALA A 101 -29.97 33.92 -40.65
N GLY A 102 -28.71 33.83 -40.19
CA GLY A 102 -28.11 34.80 -39.28
C GLY A 102 -28.56 34.72 -37.81
N GLY A 103 -29.29 33.68 -37.42
CA GLY A 103 -29.84 33.53 -36.06
C GLY A 103 -28.87 32.95 -35.02
N SER A 104 -27.72 32.41 -35.44
CA SER A 104 -26.82 31.64 -34.55
C SER A 104 -25.72 32.46 -33.86
N ALA A 105 -25.48 33.70 -34.28
CA ALA A 105 -24.32 34.47 -33.81
C ALA A 105 -24.45 35.03 -32.37
N PHE A 106 -25.61 34.87 -31.71
CA PHE A 106 -25.87 35.50 -30.40
C PHE A 106 -25.86 34.54 -29.18
N LEU A 107 -25.73 33.22 -29.36
CA LEU A 107 -25.72 32.24 -28.24
C LEU A 107 -24.41 31.45 -28.09
N ILE A 108 -23.49 31.55 -29.06
CA ILE A 108 -22.19 30.86 -29.02
C ILE A 108 -21.34 31.25 -27.79
N PRO A 109 -21.31 32.52 -27.30
CA PRO A 109 -20.56 32.83 -26.08
C PRO A 109 -21.23 32.35 -24.77
N TYR A 110 -22.46 31.84 -24.80
CA TYR A 110 -23.15 31.35 -23.59
C TYR A 110 -22.91 29.85 -23.32
N ILE A 111 -22.84 29.04 -24.39
CA ILE A 111 -22.73 27.57 -24.28
C ILE A 111 -21.29 27.15 -23.93
N THR A 112 -20.28 27.85 -24.46
CA THR A 112 -18.86 27.56 -24.17
C THR A 112 -18.51 27.81 -22.70
N THR A 113 -18.96 28.92 -22.12
CA THR A 113 -18.71 29.25 -20.70
C THR A 113 -19.32 28.20 -19.75
N SER A 114 -20.51 27.67 -20.05
CA SER A 114 -21.15 26.65 -19.21
C SER A 114 -20.44 25.30 -19.22
N HIS A 115 -19.87 24.87 -20.35
CA HIS A 115 -19.14 23.60 -20.43
C HIS A 115 -17.78 23.68 -19.73
N HIS A 116 -17.05 24.80 -19.85
CA HIS A 116 -15.77 24.97 -19.16
C HIS A 116 -15.92 24.96 -17.63
N ALA A 117 -16.93 25.65 -17.09
CA ALA A 117 -17.16 25.68 -15.64
C ALA A 117 -17.54 24.31 -15.06
N ALA A 118 -18.37 23.53 -15.77
CA ALA A 118 -18.74 22.18 -15.35
C ALA A 118 -17.55 21.20 -15.41
N VAL A 119 -16.69 21.31 -16.42
CA VAL A 119 -15.47 20.50 -16.56
C VAL A 119 -14.46 20.81 -15.45
N GLU A 120 -14.23 22.10 -15.14
CA GLU A 120 -13.35 22.49 -14.02
C GLU A 120 -13.88 21.99 -12.67
N LYS A 121 -15.19 22.07 -12.46
CA LYS A 121 -15.83 21.56 -11.24
C LYS A 121 -15.67 20.03 -11.10
N GLN A 122 -15.90 19.28 -12.18
CA GLN A 122 -15.68 17.83 -12.18
C GLN A 122 -14.21 17.45 -11.94
N LYS A 123 -13.26 18.21 -12.49
CA LYS A 123 -11.84 17.99 -12.26
C LYS A 123 -11.46 18.22 -10.80
N GLN A 124 -11.92 19.33 -10.21
CA GLN A 124 -11.67 19.64 -8.79
C GLN A 124 -12.29 18.59 -7.86
N GLU A 125 -13.50 18.12 -8.15
CA GLU A 125 -14.16 17.07 -7.35
C GLU A 125 -13.42 15.73 -7.46
N THR A 126 -12.92 15.39 -8.65
CA THR A 126 -12.12 14.18 -8.86
C THR A 126 -10.76 14.26 -8.16
N GLU A 127 -10.10 15.42 -8.20
CA GLU A 127 -8.81 15.66 -7.54
C GLU A 127 -8.96 15.67 -6.01
N ALA A 128 -10.01 16.30 -5.48
CA ALA A 128 -10.34 16.26 -4.06
C ALA A 128 -10.67 14.84 -3.58
N LYS A 129 -11.43 14.07 -4.37
CA LYS A 129 -11.71 12.66 -4.08
C LYS A 129 -10.44 11.80 -4.13
N ALA A 130 -9.51 12.09 -5.05
CA ALA A 130 -8.23 11.39 -5.10
C ALA A 130 -7.36 11.73 -3.87
N LEU A 131 -7.45 12.96 -3.35
CA LEU A 131 -6.73 13.38 -2.15
C LEU A 131 -7.22 12.65 -0.88
N ASP A 132 -8.52 12.39 -0.77
CA ASP A 132 -9.15 11.71 0.37
C ASP A 132 -8.72 10.24 0.52
N ASP A 133 -8.26 9.61 -0.57
CA ASP A 133 -7.81 8.22 -0.51
C ASP A 133 -6.41 8.05 0.11
N TYR A 134 -5.65 9.14 0.23
CA TYR A 134 -4.33 9.18 0.86
C TYR A 134 -4.42 9.71 2.29
N ILE A 135 -3.53 9.23 3.17
CA ILE A 135 -3.34 9.85 4.49
C ILE A 135 -2.49 11.10 4.35
N LEU A 136 -1.43 11.06 3.53
CA LEU A 136 -0.55 12.19 3.26
C LEU A 136 -0.28 12.29 1.76
N ALA A 137 -1.23 12.85 1.00
CA ALA A 137 -1.21 12.84 -0.47
C ALA A 137 0.08 13.38 -1.10
N THR A 138 0.71 14.37 -0.45
CA THR A 138 1.93 15.06 -0.92
C THR A 138 3.23 14.42 -0.43
N SER A 139 3.16 13.37 0.41
CA SER A 139 4.33 12.77 1.08
C SER A 139 5.37 12.16 0.13
N SER A 140 5.04 11.95 -1.14
CA SER A 140 6.00 11.50 -2.16
C SER A 140 6.81 12.62 -2.81
N SER A 141 6.38 13.89 -2.69
CA SER A 141 6.92 15.00 -3.49
C SER A 141 7.20 16.28 -2.71
N VAL A 142 6.65 16.45 -1.50
CA VAL A 142 6.83 17.63 -0.66
C VAL A 142 7.32 17.20 0.71
N GLU A 143 8.22 17.97 1.32
CA GLU A 143 8.66 17.73 2.69
C GLU A 143 7.52 17.93 3.69
N LEU A 144 7.35 16.98 4.60
CA LEU A 144 6.32 17.03 5.63
C LEU A 144 6.72 17.96 6.78
N THR A 145 5.73 18.64 7.32
CA THR A 145 5.82 19.49 8.50
C THR A 145 5.13 18.83 9.69
N THR A 146 5.34 19.38 10.89
CA THR A 146 4.64 18.91 12.09
C THR A 146 3.14 19.03 11.99
N ASP A 147 2.65 20.01 11.23
CA ASP A 147 1.23 20.29 11.06
C ASP A 147 0.57 19.22 10.20
N ASP A 148 1.28 18.71 9.18
CA ASP A 148 0.82 17.57 8.36
C ASP A 148 0.62 16.29 9.20
N LEU A 149 1.36 16.15 10.30
CA LEU A 149 1.29 15.01 11.20
C LEU A 149 0.44 15.27 12.45
N ALA A 150 -0.02 16.51 12.65
CA ALA A 150 -0.80 16.88 13.81
C ALA A 150 -2.17 16.19 13.75
N GLY A 151 -2.62 15.65 14.89
CA GLY A 151 -3.90 14.93 14.98
C GLY A 151 -3.89 13.50 14.43
N LEU A 152 -2.85 13.05 13.72
CA LEU A 152 -2.75 11.66 13.30
C LEU A 152 -2.48 10.74 14.50
N SER A 153 -3.27 9.68 14.61
CA SER A 153 -3.04 8.59 15.57
C SER A 153 -1.79 7.79 15.23
N GLN A 154 -1.29 7.01 16.20
CA GLN A 154 -0.19 6.06 15.96
C GLN A 154 -0.45 5.14 14.75
N LYS A 155 -1.69 4.64 14.60
CA LYS A 155 -2.07 3.78 13.48
C LYS A 155 -2.04 4.52 12.15
N GLN A 156 -2.53 5.76 12.12
CA GLN A 156 -2.49 6.60 10.91
C GLN A 156 -1.05 6.94 10.52
N LEU A 157 -0.17 7.25 11.46
CA LEU A 157 1.26 7.46 11.17
C LEU A 157 1.93 6.19 10.64
N HIS A 158 1.57 5.03 11.19
CA HIS A 158 2.04 3.74 10.68
C HIS A 158 1.61 3.54 9.23
N TYR A 159 0.34 3.81 8.92
CA TYR A 159 -0.16 3.70 7.54
C TYR A 159 0.45 4.77 6.63
N ALA A 160 0.59 6.01 7.07
CA ALA A 160 1.19 7.10 6.29
C ALA A 160 2.65 6.82 5.92
N LYS A 161 3.44 6.27 6.85
CA LYS A 161 4.80 5.80 6.54
C LYS A 161 4.78 4.72 5.45
N ASN A 162 3.89 3.74 5.61
CA ASN A 162 3.77 2.63 4.68
C ASN A 162 3.12 3.03 3.34
N GLU A 163 2.38 4.14 3.28
CA GLU A 163 1.83 4.70 2.04
C GLU A 163 2.96 5.05 1.06
N ILE A 164 4.06 5.64 1.55
CA ILE A 164 5.25 5.94 0.73
C ILE A 164 5.85 4.64 0.17
N TYR A 165 5.93 3.57 0.98
CA TYR A 165 6.36 2.24 0.50
C TYR A 165 5.39 1.66 -0.54
N ALA A 166 4.08 1.79 -0.31
CA ALA A 166 3.04 1.29 -1.20
C ALA A 166 3.08 1.99 -2.56
N ARG A 167 3.27 3.33 -2.58
CA ARG A 167 3.46 4.13 -3.80
C ARG A 167 4.69 3.68 -4.61
N ASN A 168 5.70 3.16 -3.93
CA ASN A 168 6.89 2.57 -4.54
C ASN A 168 6.74 1.07 -4.86
N GLY A 169 5.53 0.51 -4.78
CA GLY A 169 5.24 -0.87 -5.16
C GLY A 169 5.70 -1.92 -4.15
N TYR A 170 5.89 -1.56 -2.88
CA TYR A 170 6.20 -2.53 -1.84
C TYR A 170 5.03 -3.47 -1.58
N ILE A 171 5.28 -4.77 -1.55
CA ILE A 171 4.28 -5.81 -1.30
C ILE A 171 4.34 -6.21 0.17
N PHE A 172 3.30 -5.83 0.92
CA PHE A 172 3.20 -6.11 2.35
C PHE A 172 2.86 -7.57 2.65
N SER A 173 3.69 -8.21 3.49
CA SER A 173 3.40 -9.51 4.11
C SER A 173 2.50 -9.38 5.35
N ASN A 174 2.53 -8.23 6.02
CA ASN A 174 1.64 -7.92 7.13
C ASN A 174 0.19 -7.84 6.62
N SER A 175 -0.71 -8.64 7.21
CA SER A 175 -2.10 -8.76 6.75
C SER A 175 -2.89 -7.46 6.87
N ASP A 176 -2.65 -6.65 7.90
CA ASP A 176 -3.34 -5.37 8.13
C ASP A 176 -2.98 -4.36 7.03
N LEU A 177 -1.67 -4.13 6.80
CA LEU A 177 -1.19 -3.24 5.73
C LEU A 177 -1.58 -3.75 4.34
N SER A 178 -1.42 -5.06 4.11
CA SER A 178 -1.78 -5.68 2.83
C SER A 178 -3.27 -5.49 2.53
N SER A 179 -4.14 -5.71 3.52
CA SER A 179 -5.59 -5.54 3.37
C SER A 179 -6.00 -4.08 3.21
N TYR A 180 -5.30 -3.16 3.89
CA TYR A 180 -5.55 -1.73 3.76
C TYR A 180 -5.20 -1.24 2.35
N PHE A 181 -3.97 -1.48 1.88
CA PHE A 181 -3.52 -0.95 0.59
C PHE A 181 -4.13 -1.65 -0.62
N LYS A 182 -4.51 -2.94 -0.52
CA LYS A 182 -5.21 -3.64 -1.63
C LYS A 182 -6.56 -3.03 -2.00
N LYS A 183 -7.16 -2.21 -1.12
CA LYS A 183 -8.40 -1.48 -1.39
C LYS A 183 -8.18 -0.13 -2.08
N LYS A 184 -6.91 0.27 -2.26
CA LYS A 184 -6.53 1.56 -2.84
C LYS A 184 -6.32 1.39 -4.34
N ASP A 185 -7.07 2.12 -5.15
CA ASP A 185 -7.02 2.00 -6.62
C ASP A 185 -5.64 2.37 -7.19
N TRP A 186 -4.91 3.25 -6.49
CA TRP A 186 -3.56 3.66 -6.87
C TRP A 186 -2.47 2.65 -6.45
N TYR A 187 -2.76 1.70 -5.56
CA TYR A 187 -1.77 0.75 -5.08
C TYR A 187 -1.53 -0.34 -6.11
N ASN A 188 -0.37 -0.27 -6.75
CA ASN A 188 -0.07 -1.09 -7.90
C ASN A 188 0.87 -2.26 -7.59
N GLN A 189 0.31 -3.47 -7.44
CA GLN A 189 1.08 -4.71 -7.29
C GLN A 189 1.58 -5.30 -8.63
N ARG A 190 1.51 -4.55 -9.76
CA ARG A 190 1.78 -5.07 -11.11
C ARG A 190 3.22 -5.52 -11.39
N ILE A 191 4.19 -5.18 -10.55
CA ILE A 191 5.51 -5.80 -10.66
C ILE A 191 5.37 -7.23 -10.13
N LYS A 192 5.56 -8.25 -10.99
CA LYS A 192 5.61 -9.66 -10.57
C LYS A 192 6.38 -9.74 -9.26
N GLN A 193 5.77 -10.38 -8.25
CA GLN A 193 6.38 -10.52 -6.93
C GLN A 193 7.84 -10.94 -7.11
N SER A 194 8.72 -9.98 -6.83
CA SER A 194 10.16 -10.12 -6.97
C SER A 194 10.78 -9.60 -5.69
N ASP A 195 12.01 -10.04 -5.42
CA ASP A 195 12.76 -9.58 -4.24
C ASP A 195 12.83 -8.05 -4.18
N ALA A 196 12.87 -7.37 -5.34
CA ALA A 196 12.87 -5.91 -5.42
C ALA A 196 11.58 -5.22 -4.93
N THR A 197 10.50 -5.96 -4.71
CA THR A 197 9.18 -5.46 -4.23
C THR A 197 8.78 -6.00 -2.88
N THR A 198 9.32 -7.14 -2.46
CA THR A 198 9.08 -7.73 -1.13
C THR A 198 10.17 -7.38 -0.12
N ASN A 199 11.35 -6.96 -0.59
CA ASN A 199 12.44 -6.48 0.25
C ASN A 199 12.31 -4.97 0.48
N GLN A 200 11.99 -4.58 1.72
CA GLN A 200 11.75 -3.19 2.10
C GLN A 200 12.98 -2.30 1.89
N GLU A 201 14.19 -2.82 2.10
CA GLU A 201 15.45 -2.11 1.90
C GLU A 201 15.68 -1.80 0.41
N THR A 202 15.36 -2.76 -0.46
CA THR A 202 15.49 -2.55 -1.92
C THR A 202 14.51 -1.48 -2.40
N VAL A 203 13.27 -1.49 -1.89
CA VAL A 203 12.30 -0.43 -2.20
C VAL A 203 12.78 0.91 -1.64
N TYR A 204 13.21 0.95 -0.38
CA TYR A 204 13.71 2.17 0.25
C TYR A 204 14.87 2.79 -0.54
N ASN A 205 15.82 1.99 -1.01
CA ASN A 205 17.00 2.50 -1.69
C ASN A 205 16.72 3.20 -3.01
N ARG A 206 15.67 2.81 -3.75
CA ARG A 206 15.24 3.49 -4.98
C ARG A 206 14.35 4.73 -4.76
N MET A 207 13.87 4.98 -3.54
CA MET A 207 13.06 6.16 -3.22
C MET A 207 13.88 7.45 -3.38
N SER A 208 13.17 8.53 -3.67
CA SER A 208 13.72 9.88 -3.71
C SER A 208 14.23 10.34 -2.33
N LYS A 209 15.03 11.41 -2.32
CA LYS A 209 15.51 12.01 -1.05
C LYS A 209 14.35 12.51 -0.18
N ILE A 210 13.32 13.08 -0.80
CA ILE A 210 12.14 13.63 -0.10
C ILE A 210 11.36 12.50 0.57
N GLU A 211 11.08 11.41 -0.13
CA GLU A 211 10.38 10.25 0.44
C GLU A 211 11.13 9.64 1.64
N LYS A 212 12.45 9.49 1.52
CA LYS A 212 13.31 9.01 2.61
C LYS A 212 13.28 9.96 3.81
N SER A 213 13.36 11.28 3.55
CA SER A 213 13.26 12.32 4.57
C SER A 213 11.92 12.27 5.29
N ASN A 214 10.82 12.14 4.55
CA ASN A 214 9.47 12.07 5.07
C ASN A 214 9.22 10.81 5.91
N ILE A 215 9.72 9.64 5.47
CA ILE A 215 9.69 8.41 6.28
C ILE A 215 10.42 8.62 7.61
N ALA A 216 11.63 9.19 7.57
CA ALA A 216 12.40 9.47 8.78
C ALA A 216 11.70 10.48 9.69
N PHE A 217 11.07 11.50 9.11
CA PHE A 217 10.32 12.51 9.83
C PHE A 217 9.09 11.93 10.55
N ILE A 218 8.30 11.09 9.88
CA ILE A 218 7.16 10.37 10.49
C ILE A 218 7.63 9.49 11.67
N ILE A 219 8.74 8.75 11.50
CA ILE A 219 9.31 7.92 12.57
C ILE A 219 9.75 8.78 13.77
N LYS A 220 10.44 9.89 13.50
CA LYS A 220 10.90 10.82 14.54
C LYS A 220 9.72 11.44 15.29
N TYR A 221 8.69 11.87 14.58
CA TYR A 221 7.47 12.41 15.16
C TYR A 221 6.77 11.39 16.06
N GLY A 222 6.55 10.16 15.57
CA GLY A 222 5.97 9.09 16.40
C GLY A 222 6.81 8.76 17.63
N LYS A 223 8.13 8.69 17.50
CA LYS A 223 9.05 8.50 18.65
C LYS A 223 8.93 9.62 19.68
N SER A 224 8.76 10.87 19.24
CA SER A 224 8.55 12.02 20.15
C SER A 224 7.24 11.91 20.95
N LYS A 225 6.25 11.16 20.44
CA LYS A 225 4.99 10.84 21.13
C LYS A 225 5.04 9.55 21.96
N GLY A 226 6.20 8.87 22.00
CA GLY A 226 6.35 7.56 22.66
C GLY A 226 5.80 6.38 21.85
N TRP A 227 5.53 6.59 20.56
CA TRP A 227 4.94 5.58 19.67
C TRP A 227 5.99 4.84 18.85
N LYS A 228 5.68 3.58 18.53
CA LYS A 228 6.42 2.79 17.53
C LYS A 228 5.60 2.76 16.24
N VAL A 229 6.16 3.36 15.19
CA VAL A 229 5.52 3.56 13.88
C VAL A 229 6.29 2.93 12.76
#